data_AF-A0A7X8HDA5-F1
#
_entry.id   AF-A0A7X8HDA5-F1
#
_cell.length_a   1.000
_cell.length_b   1.000
_cell.length_c   1.000
_cell.angle_alpha   90.00
_cell.angle_beta   90.00
_cell.angle_gamma   90.00
#
_symmetry.space_group_name_H-M   'P 1'
#
loop_
_entity.id
_entity.type
_entity.pdbx_description
1 polymer ?
#
loop_
_entity_poly.entity_id
_entity_poly.type
_entity_poly.pdbx_seq_one_letter_code
_entity_poly.pdbx_strand_id
1 'polypeptide(L)'
;FGELLAAFKSKPGQITVATAGQSSAGHIGIELIRKYTGIEYKHVTYDGGNPAVIACVSGETEMTTQLAVEQADMIRGKKIRPLAVMSDKPLNLEGYGEIPPITKWIKDFKTGPNYFGIFIPAGVPKNVIDTVERAWKNVILKSAKVQEYAKARGAMFAPSYGKEAQDRAFSYYQPVAWLYWDAGKAKVSPDTVGIPKP
;
A
#
# COMPACT_ATOMS: atom_id res chain seq x y z
N PHE A 1 -10.14 15.54 -5.23
CA PHE A 1 -8.90 15.67 -4.43
C PHE A 1 -8.58 17.12 -4.05
N GLY A 2 -8.58 18.08 -4.98
CA GLY A 2 -8.32 19.50 -4.64
C GLY A 2 -9.17 20.06 -3.48
N GLU A 3 -10.48 19.75 -3.45
CA GLU A 3 -11.37 20.12 -2.33
C GLU A 3 -10.92 19.51 -0.99
N LEU A 4 -10.41 18.28 -0.98
CA LEU A 4 -9.88 17.66 0.23
C LEU A 4 -8.62 18.39 0.73
N LEU A 5 -7.73 18.81 -0.17
CA LEU A 5 -6.57 19.63 0.21
C LEU A 5 -6.99 20.97 0.81
N ALA A 6 -8.04 21.60 0.27
CA ALA A 6 -8.60 22.81 0.85
C ALA A 6 -9.22 22.54 2.24
N ALA A 7 -9.91 21.41 2.42
CA ALA A 7 -10.48 21.01 3.69
C ALA A 7 -9.40 20.77 4.77
N PHE A 8 -8.29 20.13 4.44
CA PHE A 8 -7.17 19.96 5.37
C PHE A 8 -6.60 21.31 5.85
N LYS A 9 -6.54 22.30 4.95
CA LYS A 9 -6.07 23.65 5.30
C LYS A 9 -7.06 24.42 6.19
N SER A 10 -8.36 24.24 5.97
CA SER A 10 -9.38 24.93 6.78
C SER A 10 -9.62 24.26 8.13
N LYS A 11 -9.27 22.98 8.28
CA LYS A 11 -9.45 22.20 9.51
C LYS A 11 -8.18 21.40 9.87
N PRO A 12 -7.05 22.08 10.17
CA PRO A 12 -5.79 21.41 10.45
C PRO A 12 -5.94 20.46 11.65
N GLY A 13 -5.52 19.21 11.47
CA GLY A 13 -5.52 18.20 12.54
C GLY A 13 -6.89 17.63 12.90
N GLN A 14 -7.98 18.06 12.26
CA GLN A 14 -9.33 17.59 12.59
C GLN A 14 -9.82 16.47 11.68
N ILE A 15 -9.39 16.47 10.40
CA ILE A 15 -9.83 15.46 9.44
C ILE A 15 -9.30 14.08 9.85
N THR A 16 -10.22 13.15 10.09
CA THR A 16 -9.89 11.79 10.51
C THR A 16 -9.57 10.90 9.32
N VAL A 17 -8.43 10.20 9.41
CA VAL A 17 -7.93 9.31 8.36
C VAL A 17 -7.79 7.89 8.92
N ALA A 18 -8.62 6.97 8.43
CA ALA A 18 -8.56 5.55 8.79
C ALA A 18 -7.43 4.82 8.06
N THR A 19 -6.58 4.10 8.81
CA THR A 19 -5.61 3.19 8.22
C THR A 19 -5.47 1.87 8.96
N ALA A 20 -4.83 0.88 8.31
CA ALA A 20 -4.44 -0.39 8.91
C ALA A 20 -3.31 -0.28 9.96
N GLY A 21 -3.18 0.86 10.63
CA GLY A 21 -2.17 1.10 11.66
C GLY A 21 -0.88 1.76 11.17
N GLN A 22 0.00 2.02 12.13
CA GLN A 22 1.32 2.60 11.92
C GLN A 22 2.12 1.77 10.91
N SER A 23 2.71 2.47 9.93
CA SER A 23 3.55 1.91 8.85
C SER A 23 2.86 0.93 7.91
N SER A 24 1.54 0.77 8.01
CA SER A 24 0.76 0.17 6.93
C SER A 24 0.91 0.98 5.64
N ALA A 25 0.66 0.34 4.49
CA ALA A 25 0.70 1.02 3.20
C ALA A 25 -0.20 2.27 3.17
N GLY A 26 -1.38 2.21 3.80
CA GLY A 26 -2.26 3.37 3.89
C GLY A 26 -1.73 4.50 4.76
N HIS A 27 -1.07 4.18 5.87
CA HIS A 27 -0.41 5.20 6.70
C HIS A 27 0.77 5.85 5.97
N ILE A 28 1.61 5.05 5.31
CA ILE A 28 2.68 5.58 4.45
C ILE A 28 2.09 6.49 3.36
N GLY A 29 0.93 6.11 2.81
CA GLY A 29 0.21 6.94 1.85
C GLY A 29 -0.10 8.34 2.39
N ILE A 30 -0.82 8.45 3.50
CA ILE A 30 -1.16 9.77 4.05
C ILE A 30 0.09 10.55 4.51
N GLU A 31 1.12 9.89 5.03
CA GLU A 31 2.38 10.55 5.38
C GLU A 31 3.14 11.08 4.15
N LEU A 32 3.08 10.40 3.01
CA LEU A 32 3.61 10.95 1.76
C LEU A 32 2.82 12.18 1.35
N ILE A 33 1.48 12.15 1.40
CA ILE A 33 0.66 13.34 1.10
C ILE A 33 1.06 14.48 2.03
N ARG A 34 1.19 14.23 3.33
CA ARG A 34 1.66 15.19 4.33
C ARG A 34 3.04 15.75 4.00
N LYS A 35 4.01 14.92 3.63
CA LYS A 35 5.35 15.36 3.21
C LYS A 35 5.31 16.35 2.05
N TYR A 36 4.44 16.12 1.05
CA TYR A 36 4.35 16.98 -0.13
C TYR A 36 3.49 18.23 0.06
N THR A 37 2.57 18.24 1.02
CA THR A 37 1.53 19.28 1.11
C THR A 37 1.48 20.02 2.44
N GLY A 38 2.16 19.51 3.47
CA GLY A 38 2.12 20.04 4.83
C GLY A 38 0.80 19.83 5.56
N ILE A 39 -0.09 18.95 5.07
CA ILE A 39 -1.39 18.72 5.73
C ILE A 39 -1.21 18.20 7.16
N GLU A 40 -2.15 18.60 8.02
CA GLU A 40 -2.31 18.05 9.37
C GLU A 40 -3.60 17.26 9.44
N TYR A 41 -3.55 16.08 10.03
CA TYR A 41 -4.68 15.15 10.07
C TYR A 41 -4.70 14.38 11.40
N LYS A 42 -5.85 13.79 11.72
CA LYS A 42 -6.01 12.88 12.86
C LYS A 42 -5.94 11.44 12.39
N HIS A 43 -4.90 10.72 12.80
CA HIS A 43 -4.72 9.31 12.46
C HIS A 43 -5.62 8.41 13.32
N VAL A 44 -6.41 7.54 12.67
CA VAL A 44 -7.24 6.54 13.34
C VAL A 44 -6.85 5.16 12.81
N THR A 45 -6.49 4.25 13.71
CA THR A 45 -5.91 2.94 13.37
C THR A 45 -6.90 1.81 13.57
N TYR A 46 -6.89 0.84 12.65
CA TYR A 46 -7.69 -0.37 12.69
C TYR A 46 -6.83 -1.60 12.40
N ASP A 47 -7.33 -2.78 12.75
CA ASP A 47 -6.66 -4.09 12.59
C ASP A 47 -6.71 -4.61 11.13
N GLY A 48 -6.34 -3.75 10.18
CA GLY A 48 -6.28 -4.08 8.75
C GLY A 48 -6.93 -3.03 7.86
N GLY A 49 -6.66 -3.14 6.55
CA GLY A 49 -7.16 -2.16 5.59
C GLY A 49 -8.66 -2.29 5.35
N ASN A 50 -9.20 -3.51 5.27
CA ASN A 50 -10.64 -3.72 5.16
C ASN A 50 -11.42 -3.10 6.35
N PRO A 51 -11.07 -3.37 7.63
CA PRO A 51 -11.66 -2.64 8.77
C PRO A 51 -11.59 -1.12 8.65
N ALA A 52 -10.44 -0.56 8.24
CA ALA A 52 -10.28 0.89 8.04
C ALA A 52 -11.21 1.44 6.94
N VAL A 53 -11.40 0.70 5.85
CA VAL A 53 -12.34 1.06 4.79
C VAL A 53 -13.78 1.07 5.31
N ILE A 54 -14.17 0.05 6.09
CA ILE A 54 -15.52 -0.04 6.67
C ILE A 54 -15.78 1.11 7.65
N ALA A 55 -14.80 1.49 8.47
CA ALA A 55 -14.92 2.64 9.35
C ALA A 55 -15.22 3.94 8.56
N CYS A 56 -14.52 4.16 7.44
CA CYS A 56 -14.82 5.28 6.55
C CYS A 56 -16.21 5.19 5.91
N VAL A 57 -16.63 4.00 5.47
CA VAL A 57 -17.99 3.77 4.93
C VAL A 57 -19.07 4.10 5.97
N SER A 58 -18.82 3.78 7.24
CA SER A 58 -19.77 4.02 8.34
C SER A 58 -19.84 5.48 8.80
N GLY A 59 -18.87 6.31 8.38
CA GLY A 59 -18.74 7.71 8.81
C GLY A 59 -17.95 7.92 10.10
N GLU A 60 -17.37 6.87 10.68
CA GLU A 60 -16.47 6.97 11.84
C GLU A 60 -15.22 7.81 11.51
N THR A 61 -14.74 7.71 10.27
CA THR A 61 -13.67 8.57 9.75
C THR A 61 -14.06 9.25 8.46
N GLU A 62 -13.61 10.48 8.26
CA GLU A 62 -13.94 11.27 7.08
C GLU A 62 -13.29 10.73 5.78
N MET A 63 -12.14 10.07 5.89
CA MET A 63 -11.48 9.46 4.74
C MET A 63 -10.58 8.27 5.09
N THR A 64 -10.13 7.56 4.05
CA THR A 64 -9.09 6.54 4.14
C THR A 64 -8.11 6.62 2.95
N THR A 65 -6.86 6.21 3.18
CA THR A 65 -5.81 6.10 2.17
C THR A 65 -5.39 4.64 1.93
N GLN A 66 -6.32 3.70 2.04
CA GLN A 66 -6.06 2.26 1.91
C GLN A 66 -5.72 1.82 0.48
N LEU A 67 -5.39 0.54 0.30
CA LEU A 67 -5.09 0.01 -1.03
C LEU A 67 -6.36 -0.13 -1.86
N ALA A 68 -6.24 0.02 -3.18
CA ALA A 68 -7.38 -0.13 -4.08
C ALA A 68 -8.06 -1.50 -3.92
N VAL A 69 -7.28 -2.55 -3.64
CA VAL A 69 -7.78 -3.91 -3.43
C VAL A 69 -8.73 -4.04 -2.25
N GLU A 70 -8.61 -3.19 -1.24
CA GLU A 70 -9.47 -3.16 -0.04
C GLU A 70 -10.70 -2.26 -0.28
N GLN A 71 -10.57 -1.27 -1.17
CA GLN A 71 -11.60 -0.26 -1.42
C GLN A 71 -12.55 -0.58 -2.59
N ALA A 72 -12.15 -1.46 -3.51
CA ALA A 72 -12.79 -1.65 -4.81
C ALA A 72 -14.31 -1.84 -4.74
N ASP A 73 -14.81 -2.69 -3.83
CA ASP A 73 -16.25 -2.98 -3.74
C ASP A 73 -17.03 -1.83 -3.12
N MET A 74 -16.46 -1.14 -2.13
CA MET A 74 -17.10 0.02 -1.51
C MET A 74 -17.14 1.21 -2.49
N ILE A 75 -16.14 1.34 -3.36
CA ILE A 75 -16.14 2.31 -4.47
C ILE A 75 -17.25 1.96 -5.48
N ARG A 76 -17.34 0.71 -5.94
CA ARG A 76 -18.40 0.25 -6.87
C ARG A 76 -19.79 0.46 -6.31
N GLY A 77 -19.97 0.11 -5.04
CA GLY A 77 -21.21 0.30 -4.30
C GLY A 77 -21.53 1.76 -3.97
N LYS A 78 -20.68 2.72 -4.40
CA LYS A 78 -20.80 4.15 -4.13
C LYS A 78 -20.91 4.48 -2.63
N LYS A 79 -20.30 3.65 -1.79
CA LYS A 79 -20.25 3.82 -0.33
C LYS A 79 -19.10 4.73 0.10
N ILE A 80 -18.04 4.78 -0.68
CA ILE A 80 -16.97 5.77 -0.58
C ILE A 80 -16.67 6.34 -1.97
N ARG A 81 -16.16 7.56 -2.00
CA ARG A 81 -15.82 8.27 -3.24
C ARG A 81 -14.30 8.28 -3.43
N PRO A 82 -13.74 7.61 -4.46
CA PRO A 82 -12.31 7.68 -4.72
C PRO A 82 -11.94 9.07 -5.24
N LEU A 83 -10.92 9.70 -4.64
CA LEU A 83 -10.54 11.07 -4.96
C LEU A 83 -9.31 11.18 -5.88
N ALA A 84 -8.34 10.30 -5.68
CA ALA A 84 -7.13 10.18 -6.47
C ALA A 84 -6.48 8.82 -6.21
N VAL A 85 -5.79 8.26 -7.21
CA VAL A 85 -4.87 7.14 -7.00
C VAL A 85 -3.48 7.69 -6.68
N MET A 86 -2.80 7.09 -5.72
CA MET A 86 -1.44 7.44 -5.33
C MET A 86 -0.41 6.90 -6.33
N SER A 87 -0.47 7.40 -7.56
CA SER A 87 0.31 6.98 -8.71
C SER A 87 0.52 8.17 -9.65
N ASP A 88 1.53 8.07 -10.52
CA ASP A 88 1.73 8.97 -11.65
C ASP A 88 0.73 8.70 -12.80
N LYS A 89 0.10 7.53 -12.80
CA LYS A 89 -0.88 7.10 -13.81
C LYS A 89 -2.28 6.94 -13.21
N PRO A 90 -3.34 7.24 -13.99
CA PRO A 90 -4.71 6.96 -13.58
C PRO A 90 -4.92 5.47 -13.31
N LEU A 91 -5.89 5.16 -12.46
CA LEU A 91 -6.36 3.81 -12.23
C LEU A 91 -7.74 3.64 -12.88
N ASN A 92 -7.86 2.73 -13.84
CA ASN A 92 -9.17 2.33 -14.35
C ASN A 92 -9.71 1.17 -13.51
N LEU A 93 -10.70 1.45 -12.65
CA LEU A 93 -11.33 0.46 -11.80
C LEU A 93 -12.57 -0.10 -12.49
N GLU A 94 -12.56 -1.39 -12.79
CA GLU A 94 -13.70 -2.07 -13.39
C GLU A 94 -14.98 -1.88 -12.57
N GLY A 95 -16.09 -1.52 -13.22
CA GLY A 95 -17.37 -1.23 -12.56
C GLY A 95 -17.47 0.16 -11.92
N TYR A 96 -16.43 1.00 -12.02
CA TYR A 96 -16.47 2.41 -11.61
C TYR A 96 -16.02 3.35 -12.74
N GLY A 97 -14.88 3.08 -13.36
CA GLY A 97 -14.24 3.92 -14.37
C GLY A 97 -12.88 4.48 -13.93
N GLU A 98 -12.46 5.57 -14.54
CA GLU A 98 -11.16 6.18 -14.27
C GLU A 98 -11.13 6.94 -12.93
N ILE A 99 -10.10 6.66 -12.14
CA ILE A 99 -9.70 7.41 -10.95
C ILE A 99 -8.42 8.20 -11.31
N PRO A 100 -8.41 9.53 -11.16
CA PRO A 100 -7.30 10.36 -11.59
C PRO A 100 -6.03 10.12 -10.77
N PRO A 101 -4.83 10.27 -11.35
CA PRO A 101 -3.58 10.21 -10.60
C PRO A 101 -3.44 11.42 -9.68
N ILE A 102 -2.79 11.22 -8.54
CA ILE A 102 -2.48 12.29 -7.58
C ILE A 102 -1.56 13.35 -8.18
N THR A 103 -0.78 13.01 -9.22
CA THR A 103 0.10 13.94 -9.94
C THR A 103 -0.64 15.06 -10.66
N LYS A 104 -1.96 14.97 -10.84
CA LYS A 104 -2.78 16.11 -11.26
C LYS A 104 -2.75 17.27 -10.26
N TRP A 105 -2.44 17.01 -8.99
CA TRP A 105 -2.38 18.02 -7.92
C TRP A 105 -1.01 18.12 -7.26
N ILE A 106 -0.25 17.02 -7.21
CA ILE A 106 1.10 16.98 -6.62
C ILE A 106 2.06 16.47 -7.71
N LYS A 107 2.57 17.36 -8.56
CA LYS A 107 3.30 16.99 -9.79
C LYS A 107 4.50 16.07 -9.53
N ASP A 108 5.28 16.35 -8.49
CA ASP A 108 6.50 15.61 -8.16
C ASP A 108 6.24 14.41 -7.23
N PHE A 109 4.98 14.00 -7.07
CA PHE A 109 4.61 12.89 -6.21
C PHE A 109 5.26 11.59 -6.69
N LYS A 110 6.06 10.99 -5.81
CA LYS A 110 6.64 9.66 -6.04
C LYS A 110 5.94 8.67 -5.13
N THR A 111 5.31 7.67 -5.74
CA THR A 111 4.72 6.56 -5.00
C THR A 111 5.82 5.75 -4.31
N GLY A 112 5.62 5.43 -3.04
CA GLY A 112 6.49 4.50 -2.33
C GLY A 112 6.37 3.08 -2.89
N PRO A 113 7.39 2.24 -2.74
CA PRO A 113 7.27 0.83 -3.12
C PRO A 113 6.14 0.19 -2.30
N ASN A 114 5.37 -0.70 -2.91
CA ASN A 114 4.39 -1.52 -2.20
C ASN A 114 4.32 -2.89 -2.89
N TYR A 115 4.35 -3.96 -2.10
CA TYR A 115 4.29 -5.32 -2.62
C TYR A 115 3.52 -6.24 -1.67
N PHE A 116 3.06 -7.35 -2.23
CA PHE A 116 2.59 -8.50 -1.48
C PHE A 116 3.41 -9.70 -1.92
N GLY A 117 3.76 -10.57 -0.97
CA GLY A 117 4.62 -11.71 -1.26
C GLY A 117 4.38 -12.86 -0.31
N ILE A 118 4.85 -14.02 -0.73
CA ILE A 118 4.93 -15.23 0.09
C ILE A 118 6.40 -15.41 0.44
N PHE A 119 6.71 -15.37 1.73
CA PHE A 119 8.04 -15.64 2.25
C PHE A 119 8.13 -17.11 2.66
N ILE A 120 9.29 -17.71 2.41
CA ILE A 120 9.63 -19.05 2.88
C ILE A 120 10.67 -18.93 4.00
N PRO A 121 10.59 -19.76 5.06
CA PRO A 121 11.55 -19.69 6.16
C PRO A 121 13.00 -19.89 5.70
N ALA A 122 13.95 -19.26 6.39
CA ALA A 122 15.35 -19.53 6.18
C ALA A 122 15.67 -21.01 6.48
N GLY A 123 16.54 -21.63 5.67
CA GLY A 123 16.97 -23.02 5.87
C GLY A 123 16.04 -24.10 5.32
N VAL A 124 14.94 -23.74 4.64
CA VAL A 124 14.12 -24.76 3.96
C VAL A 124 14.94 -25.52 2.91
N PRO A 125 14.73 -26.85 2.76
CA PRO A 125 15.45 -27.65 1.78
C PRO A 125 15.31 -27.15 0.33
N LYS A 126 16.37 -27.33 -0.47
CA LYS A 126 16.41 -26.87 -1.87
C LYS A 126 15.23 -27.37 -2.72
N ASN A 127 14.76 -28.60 -2.52
CA ASN A 127 13.62 -29.13 -3.25
C ASN A 127 12.30 -28.38 -2.97
N VAL A 128 12.15 -27.78 -1.78
CA VAL A 128 11.00 -26.93 -1.44
C VAL A 128 11.09 -25.61 -2.21
N ILE A 129 12.26 -24.97 -2.21
CA ILE A 129 12.54 -23.74 -2.96
C ILE A 129 12.23 -23.98 -4.45
N ASP A 130 12.81 -25.02 -5.03
CA ASP A 130 12.63 -25.37 -6.44
C ASP A 130 11.16 -25.62 -6.79
N THR A 131 10.38 -26.19 -5.87
CA THR A 131 8.95 -26.44 -6.08
C THR A 131 8.15 -25.14 -6.10
N VAL A 132 8.41 -24.22 -5.16
CA VAL A 132 7.76 -22.91 -5.12
C VAL A 132 8.13 -22.10 -6.36
N GLU A 133 9.41 -22.05 -6.72
CA GLU A 133 9.86 -21.32 -7.91
C GLU A 133 9.22 -21.87 -9.20
N ARG A 134 9.12 -23.20 -9.35
CA ARG A 134 8.39 -23.81 -10.47
C ARG A 134 6.92 -23.41 -10.49
N ALA A 135 6.25 -23.37 -9.34
CA ALA A 135 4.85 -22.95 -9.26
C ALA A 135 4.68 -21.49 -9.70
N TRP A 136 5.55 -20.59 -9.23
CA TRP A 136 5.51 -19.19 -9.66
C TRP A 136 5.77 -19.04 -11.17
N LYS A 137 6.83 -19.69 -11.66
CA LYS A 137 7.24 -19.63 -13.07
C LYS A 137 6.19 -20.19 -14.02
N ASN A 138 5.66 -21.36 -13.70
CA ASN A 138 4.82 -22.12 -14.63
C ASN A 138 3.32 -21.81 -14.46
N VAL A 139 2.88 -21.40 -13.27
CA VAL A 139 1.47 -21.17 -12.96
C VAL A 139 1.19 -19.69 -12.74
N ILE A 140 1.81 -19.07 -11.72
CA ILE A 140 1.40 -17.72 -11.27
C ILE A 140 1.66 -16.67 -12.34
N LEU A 141 2.86 -16.64 -12.96
CA LEU A 141 3.19 -15.70 -14.03
C LEU A 141 2.18 -15.73 -15.19
N LYS A 142 1.57 -16.88 -15.44
CA LYS A 142 0.68 -17.13 -16.58
C LYS A 142 -0.80 -17.17 -16.19
N SER A 143 -1.13 -16.90 -14.92
CA SER A 143 -2.47 -17.12 -14.40
C SER A 143 -3.42 -16.01 -14.83
N ALA A 144 -4.29 -16.31 -15.80
CA ALA A 144 -5.40 -15.42 -16.19
C ALA A 144 -6.28 -15.08 -14.99
N LYS A 145 -6.59 -16.05 -14.13
CA LYS A 145 -7.40 -15.83 -12.91
C LYS A 145 -6.78 -14.80 -11.96
N VAL A 146 -5.46 -14.83 -11.78
CA VAL A 146 -4.78 -13.83 -10.92
C VAL A 146 -4.73 -12.46 -11.59
N GLN A 147 -4.53 -12.41 -12.92
CA GLN A 147 -4.59 -11.17 -13.69
C GLN A 147 -5.98 -10.52 -13.63
N GLU A 148 -7.03 -11.31 -13.83
CA GLU A 148 -8.43 -10.89 -13.73
C GLU A 148 -8.74 -10.39 -12.32
N TYR A 149 -8.33 -11.13 -11.29
CA TYR A 149 -8.47 -10.68 -9.90
C TYR A 149 -7.76 -9.35 -9.67
N ALA A 150 -6.49 -9.21 -10.09
CA ALA A 150 -5.73 -7.98 -9.92
C ALA A 150 -6.44 -6.80 -10.61
N LYS A 151 -6.86 -6.97 -11.87
CA LYS A 151 -7.62 -5.96 -12.63
C LYS A 151 -8.93 -5.59 -11.92
N ALA A 152 -9.71 -6.58 -11.50
CA ALA A 152 -10.97 -6.39 -10.79
C ALA A 152 -10.79 -5.79 -9.40
N ARG A 153 -9.59 -5.74 -8.84
CA ARG A 153 -9.30 -5.09 -7.55
C ARG A 153 -8.47 -3.82 -7.68
N GLY A 154 -8.20 -3.37 -8.90
CA GLY A 154 -7.37 -2.19 -9.15
C GLY A 154 -5.90 -2.36 -8.73
N ALA A 155 -5.41 -3.60 -8.71
CA ALA A 155 -4.02 -3.95 -8.49
C ALA A 155 -3.27 -4.14 -9.81
N MET A 156 -1.98 -3.84 -9.79
CA MET A 156 -1.08 -4.18 -10.89
C MET A 156 -0.67 -5.65 -10.80
N PHE A 157 -0.84 -6.38 -11.89
CA PHE A 157 -0.29 -7.73 -12.01
C PHE A 157 1.19 -7.65 -12.40
N ALA A 158 2.08 -7.71 -11.40
CA ALA A 158 3.53 -7.69 -11.58
C ALA A 158 4.23 -8.76 -10.71
N PRO A 159 3.87 -10.06 -10.89
CA PRO A 159 4.49 -11.12 -10.12
C PRO A 159 6.00 -11.23 -10.38
N SER A 160 6.75 -11.63 -9.35
CA SER A 160 8.17 -11.98 -9.44
C SER A 160 8.44 -13.12 -8.47
N TYR A 161 9.55 -13.84 -8.64
CA TYR A 161 9.94 -14.97 -7.78
C TYR A 161 11.46 -15.07 -7.70
N GLY A 162 11.97 -15.91 -6.79
CA GLY A 162 13.40 -16.11 -6.60
C GLY A 162 14.12 -14.82 -6.23
N LYS A 163 15.34 -14.64 -6.77
CA LYS A 163 16.21 -13.49 -6.47
C LYS A 163 15.58 -12.14 -6.82
N GLU A 164 14.83 -12.04 -7.92
CA GLU A 164 14.16 -10.80 -8.33
C GLU A 164 13.13 -10.35 -7.28
N ALA A 165 12.31 -11.29 -6.77
CA ALA A 165 11.34 -10.99 -5.72
C ALA A 165 12.03 -10.60 -4.42
N GLN A 166 13.12 -11.29 -4.07
CA GLN A 166 13.93 -10.97 -2.88
C GLN A 166 14.49 -9.56 -2.97
N ASP A 167 15.08 -9.16 -4.11
CA ASP A 167 15.68 -7.84 -4.30
C ASP A 167 14.63 -6.72 -4.22
N ARG A 168 13.48 -6.93 -4.86
CA ARG A 168 12.35 -5.99 -4.78
C ARG A 168 11.86 -5.84 -3.34
N ALA A 169 11.63 -6.95 -2.63
CA ALA A 169 11.23 -6.91 -1.24
C ALA A 169 12.28 -6.22 -0.36
N PHE A 170 13.57 -6.55 -0.55
CA PHE A 170 14.68 -6.02 0.23
C PHE A 170 14.77 -4.49 0.15
N SER A 171 14.65 -3.93 -1.05
CA SER A 171 14.64 -2.48 -1.26
C SER A 171 13.56 -1.74 -0.48
N TYR A 172 12.49 -2.44 -0.10
CA TYR A 172 11.40 -1.89 0.71
C TYR A 172 11.64 -2.10 2.21
N TYR A 173 11.91 -3.33 2.65
CA TYR A 173 11.97 -3.60 4.09
C TYR A 173 13.30 -3.19 4.74
N GLN A 174 14.40 -3.10 3.99
CA GLN A 174 15.70 -2.66 4.53
C GLN A 174 15.61 -1.26 5.15
N PRO A 175 15.17 -0.19 4.44
CA PRO A 175 15.06 1.13 5.04
C PRO A 175 14.01 1.19 6.15
N VAL A 176 12.93 0.40 6.07
CA VAL A 176 11.89 0.35 7.12
C VAL A 176 12.44 -0.28 8.41
N ALA A 177 13.23 -1.36 8.30
CA ALA A 177 13.85 -2.01 9.46
C ALA A 177 14.79 -1.04 10.18
N TRP A 178 15.62 -0.30 9.43
CA TRP A 178 16.50 0.72 10.00
C TRP A 178 15.73 1.91 10.58
N LEU A 179 14.68 2.38 9.92
CA LEU A 179 13.80 3.41 10.47
C LEU A 179 13.21 3.01 11.82
N TYR A 180 12.77 1.75 11.96
CA TYR A 180 12.23 1.24 13.21
C TYR A 180 13.29 1.13 14.31
N TRP A 181 14.50 0.70 13.95
CA TRP A 181 15.63 0.63 14.87
C TRP A 181 16.05 2.03 15.36
N ASP A 182 16.27 2.96 14.44
CA ASP A 182 16.67 4.34 14.74
C ASP A 182 15.59 5.08 15.56
N ALA A 183 14.32 4.70 15.39
CA ALA A 183 13.20 5.20 16.20
C ALA A 183 13.02 4.49 17.55
N GLY A 184 13.88 3.55 17.93
CA GLY A 184 13.79 2.79 19.18
C GLY A 184 12.61 1.81 19.27
N LYS A 185 11.98 1.49 18.12
CA LYS A 185 10.81 0.60 18.02
C LYS A 185 11.17 -0.85 17.78
N ALA A 186 12.37 -1.14 17.27
CA ALA A 186 12.85 -2.50 17.09
C ALA A 186 13.66 -2.98 18.30
N LYS A 187 13.47 -4.23 18.72
CA LYS A 187 14.23 -4.86 19.82
C LYS A 187 15.61 -5.35 19.40
N VAL A 188 15.81 -5.54 18.10
CA VAL A 188 16.98 -6.18 17.50
C VAL A 188 17.49 -5.27 16.39
N SER A 189 18.80 -5.06 16.35
CA SER A 189 19.44 -4.24 15.31
C SER A 189 19.38 -4.97 13.96
N PRO A 190 19.00 -4.32 12.84
CA PRO A 190 18.81 -4.99 11.55
C PRO A 190 20.06 -5.73 11.03
N ASP A 191 21.26 -5.22 11.30
CA ASP A 191 22.53 -5.84 10.88
C ASP A 191 22.74 -7.22 11.52
N THR A 192 22.29 -7.41 12.77
CA THR A 192 22.40 -8.69 13.49
C THR A 192 21.53 -9.81 12.89
N VAL A 193 20.56 -9.44 12.04
CA VAL A 193 19.71 -10.38 11.29
C VAL A 193 19.96 -10.31 9.78
N GLY A 194 21.12 -9.78 9.36
CA GLY A 194 21.55 -9.79 7.96
C GLY A 194 20.96 -8.67 7.10
N ILE A 195 20.45 -7.60 7.70
CA ILE A 195 19.94 -6.42 6.98
C ILE A 195 20.97 -5.28 7.16
N PRO A 196 21.90 -5.07 6.21
CA PRO A 196 22.91 -4.02 6.30
C PRO A 196 22.25 -2.65 6.22
N LYS A 197 22.98 -1.61 6.65
CA LYS A 197 22.50 -0.23 6.51
C LYS A 197 22.40 0.15 5.02
N PRO A 198 21.33 0.86 4.58
CA PRO A 198 21.18 1.31 3.21
C PRO A 198 22.29 2.26 2.75
#